data_AF-A0A521UAQ9-F1
#
_entry.id   AF-A0A521UAQ9-F1
#
_cell.length_a   1.000
_cell.length_b   1.000
_cell.length_c   1.000
_cell.angle_alpha   90.00
_cell.angle_beta   90.00
_cell.angle_gamma   90.00
#
_symmetry.space_group_name_H-M   'P 1'
#
loop_
_entity.id
_entity.type
_entity.pdbx_description
1 polymer ?
#
loop_
_entity_poly.entity_id
_entity_poly.type
_entity_poly.pdbx_seq_one_letter_code
_entity_poly.pdbx_strand_id
1 'polypeptide(L)'
;MRSPTILLALSLAVVGCASTVDGTAARGDGGLPSDVLPGLNPDGLDPFRPVEAGVITADAARVDAGEPGFADATVFDQRYGTLYIGSNSSGVEDTTYVGATFRYLPYPDDLRCGQRSSGAWDLSVCTSAGAAPVDPHPRTFPHAGVISLSGGLRAVALRPQSSGQYSTYFNQGTEFPGPRMVRVQAPGTRDIPAFDLAFSVPPTVVVTAPGNAEELVVDRGRDLVVEWIPNAAREVWVVLSLVHSVDGETRSYRAAVQTYGDVGRAVLPARALAELPAGTAGRVALTILPYNVSTARIGSWPLTATVVGQGRRYTVTLR
;
A
#
# COMPACT_ATOMS: atom_id res chain seq x y z
N MET A 1 1.70 -20.04 32.63
CA MET A 1 2.45 -20.16 31.37
C MET A 1 1.93 -19.07 30.44
N ARG A 2 2.75 -18.05 30.16
CA ARG A 2 2.35 -16.92 29.30
C ARG A 2 2.61 -17.31 27.85
N SER A 3 1.57 -17.38 27.03
CA SER A 3 1.72 -17.54 25.58
C SER A 3 2.50 -16.34 25.03
N PRO A 4 3.53 -16.54 24.21
CA PRO A 4 4.11 -15.46 23.45
C PRO A 4 3.10 -15.03 22.38
N THR A 5 2.43 -13.90 22.61
CA THR A 5 1.68 -13.20 21.57
C THR A 5 2.67 -12.75 20.51
N ILE A 6 2.81 -13.53 19.43
CA ILE A 6 3.50 -13.10 18.21
C ILE A 6 2.62 -12.02 17.60
N LEU A 7 2.85 -10.76 18.01
CA LEU A 7 2.34 -9.59 17.30
C LEU A 7 3.14 -9.53 16.00
N LEU A 8 2.60 -10.16 14.95
CA LEU A 8 3.08 -9.98 13.60
C LEU A 8 2.98 -8.48 13.30
N ALA A 9 4.13 -7.82 13.16
CA ALA A 9 4.20 -6.44 12.69
C ALA A 9 3.65 -6.41 11.25
N LEU A 10 2.33 -6.20 11.13
CA LEU A 10 1.59 -6.00 9.89
C LEU A 10 1.86 -4.59 9.31
N SER A 11 3.08 -4.09 9.49
CA SER A 11 3.54 -2.81 9.01
C SER A 11 4.60 -3.04 7.95
N LEU A 12 4.15 -3.28 6.71
CA LEU A 12 4.89 -3.06 5.43
C LEU A 12 4.23 -3.74 4.22
N ALA A 13 3.07 -4.40 4.38
CA ALA A 13 2.15 -4.47 3.26
C ALA A 13 1.71 -3.03 3.00
N VAL A 14 2.39 -2.37 2.06
CA VAL A 14 1.85 -1.22 1.36
C VAL A 14 0.58 -1.73 0.69
N VAL A 15 -0.52 -1.73 1.43
CA VAL A 15 -1.82 -1.52 0.83
C VAL A 15 -1.67 -0.11 0.29
N GLY A 16 -1.22 0.00 -0.95
CA GLY A 16 -1.60 1.14 -1.76
C GLY A 16 -3.12 1.06 -1.75
N CYS A 17 -3.74 1.76 -0.81
CA CYS A 17 -5.14 2.13 -0.94
C CYS A 17 -5.18 2.75 -2.33
N ALA A 18 -5.84 2.07 -3.27
CA ALA A 18 -6.21 2.71 -4.50
C ALA A 18 -6.94 3.98 -4.05
N SER A 19 -6.35 5.13 -4.33
CA SER A 19 -7.03 6.40 -4.17
C SER A 19 -8.16 6.40 -5.20
N THR A 20 -9.27 5.74 -4.88
CA THR A 20 -10.54 6.09 -5.46
C THR A 20 -10.80 7.52 -5.03
N VAL A 21 -10.94 8.39 -6.03
CA VAL A 21 -11.30 9.78 -5.85
C VAL A 21 -12.61 9.80 -5.06
N ASP A 22 -12.54 10.07 -3.75
CA ASP A 22 -13.73 10.30 -2.96
C ASP A 22 -14.23 11.71 -3.30
N GLY A 23 -15.35 11.75 -4.01
CA GLY A 23 -16.15 12.94 -4.20
C GLY A 23 -16.64 13.47 -2.86
N THR A 24 -15.97 14.51 -2.39
CA THR A 24 -16.50 15.60 -1.56
C THR A 24 -17.44 15.23 -0.41
N ALA A 25 -16.93 15.29 0.82
CA ALA A 25 -17.69 15.71 1.99
C ALA A 25 -16.92 16.81 2.73
N ALA A 26 -16.87 18.02 2.14
CA ALA A 26 -16.42 19.21 2.85
C ALA A 26 -17.60 19.77 3.67
N ARG A 27 -17.50 19.67 5.00
CA ARG A 27 -18.42 20.31 5.94
C ARG A 27 -17.68 21.48 6.59
N GLY A 28 -17.99 22.70 6.16
CA GLY A 28 -17.76 23.92 6.92
C GLY A 28 -16.76 24.91 6.33
N ASP A 29 -17.16 25.64 5.28
CA ASP A 29 -16.58 26.96 4.99
C ASP A 29 -17.64 28.03 5.27
N GLY A 30 -17.33 28.85 6.28
CA GLY A 30 -18.15 30.00 6.66
C GLY A 30 -17.92 31.18 5.72
N GLY A 31 -18.96 31.57 4.99
CA GLY A 31 -19.24 32.98 4.73
C GLY A 31 -18.46 33.71 3.62
N LEU A 32 -17.97 33.03 2.58
CA LEU A 32 -17.53 33.69 1.35
C LEU A 32 -18.40 33.25 0.14
N PRO A 33 -18.68 34.15 -0.83
CA PRO A 33 -19.52 33.81 -1.98
C PRO A 33 -18.84 32.73 -2.83
N SER A 34 -19.58 31.66 -3.12
CA SER A 34 -19.12 30.48 -3.84
C SER A 34 -18.69 30.81 -5.26
N ASP A 35 -17.52 30.35 -5.67
CA ASP A 35 -17.21 30.16 -7.08
C ASP A 35 -16.80 28.70 -7.32
N VAL A 36 -17.50 28.13 -8.31
CA VAL A 36 -17.41 26.78 -8.90
C VAL A 36 -18.28 25.69 -8.21
N LEU A 37 -19.38 25.35 -8.90
CA LEU A 37 -20.18 24.16 -8.63
C LEU A 37 -19.31 22.89 -8.73
N PRO A 38 -19.54 21.87 -7.89
CA PRO A 38 -18.88 20.57 -8.04
C PRO A 38 -19.11 20.02 -9.47
N GLY A 39 -18.03 19.74 -10.20
CA GLY A 39 -18.09 19.11 -11.54
C GLY A 39 -17.68 19.99 -12.73
N LEU A 40 -17.13 21.19 -12.52
CA LEU A 40 -16.57 22.00 -13.61
C LEU A 40 -15.07 22.24 -13.40
N ASN A 41 -14.25 21.61 -14.25
CA ASN A 41 -12.84 21.95 -14.38
C ASN A 41 -12.71 23.26 -15.20
N PRO A 42 -11.80 24.20 -14.86
CA PRO A 42 -11.73 25.52 -15.48
C PRO A 42 -11.37 25.54 -16.98
N ASP A 43 -10.92 24.41 -17.52
CA ASP A 43 -10.46 24.24 -18.90
C ASP A 43 -11.52 23.59 -19.82
N GLY A 44 -12.71 23.27 -19.30
CA GLY A 44 -13.85 22.80 -20.11
C GLY A 44 -13.69 21.40 -20.73
N LEU A 45 -12.61 20.68 -20.41
CA LEU A 45 -12.30 19.36 -20.93
C LEU A 45 -12.17 18.38 -19.77
N ASP A 46 -13.30 17.80 -19.36
CA ASP A 46 -13.30 16.65 -18.47
C ASP A 46 -13.19 15.36 -19.31
N PRO A 47 -12.04 14.65 -19.29
CA PRO A 47 -11.84 13.41 -20.02
C PRO A 47 -12.66 12.23 -19.45
N PHE A 48 -13.37 12.43 -18.33
CA PHE A 48 -14.26 11.45 -17.72
C PHE A 48 -15.75 11.69 -18.03
N ARG A 49 -16.09 12.60 -18.94
CA ARG A 49 -17.47 12.65 -19.45
C ARG A 49 -17.80 11.33 -20.14
N PRO A 50 -18.84 10.59 -19.69
CA PRO A 50 -19.32 9.42 -20.38
C PRO A 50 -20.05 9.88 -21.64
N VAL A 51 -19.30 10.18 -22.71
CA VAL A 51 -19.92 10.50 -24.01
C VAL A 51 -20.37 9.25 -24.75
N GLU A 52 -19.96 8.04 -24.31
CA GLU A 52 -20.28 6.78 -25.00
C GLU A 52 -20.60 5.58 -24.08
N ALA A 53 -20.61 5.74 -22.75
CA ALA A 53 -21.17 4.71 -21.87
C ALA A 53 -22.69 4.89 -21.87
N GLY A 54 -23.41 3.99 -22.53
CA GLY A 54 -24.87 4.01 -22.62
C GLY A 54 -25.53 4.36 -21.29
N VAL A 55 -26.49 5.29 -21.34
CA VAL A 55 -27.29 5.69 -20.19
C VAL A 55 -27.86 4.43 -19.53
N ILE A 56 -27.46 4.17 -18.29
CA ILE A 56 -28.15 3.17 -17.46
C ILE A 56 -29.51 3.78 -17.12
N THR A 57 -30.52 3.50 -17.95
CA THR A 57 -31.91 3.78 -17.61
C THR A 57 -32.33 2.77 -16.54
N ALA A 58 -32.23 3.18 -15.28
CA ALA A 58 -32.96 2.52 -14.21
C ALA A 58 -34.45 2.75 -14.44
N ASP A 59 -35.18 1.69 -14.80
CA ASP A 59 -36.61 1.74 -15.04
C ASP A 59 -37.35 2.01 -13.72
N ALA A 60 -37.74 3.27 -13.51
CA ALA A 60 -38.39 3.72 -12.27
C ALA A 60 -39.79 3.12 -12.05
N ALA A 61 -40.36 2.42 -13.04
CA ALA A 61 -41.69 1.84 -12.96
C ALA A 61 -41.78 0.57 -12.09
N ARG A 62 -40.65 0.06 -11.56
CA ARG A 62 -40.59 -1.20 -10.78
C ARG A 62 -40.45 -1.02 -9.27
N VAL A 63 -40.42 0.22 -8.76
CA VAL A 63 -40.09 0.51 -7.34
C VAL A 63 -41.26 0.27 -6.37
N ASP A 64 -42.49 0.17 -6.86
CA ASP A 64 -43.69 0.06 -6.00
C ASP A 64 -44.17 -1.36 -5.71
N ALA A 65 -43.44 -2.40 -6.12
CA ALA A 65 -43.82 -3.80 -5.90
C ALA A 65 -42.75 -4.58 -5.12
N GLY A 66 -42.64 -4.30 -3.82
CA GLY A 66 -42.04 -5.21 -2.83
C GLY A 66 -40.54 -5.48 -2.98
N GLU A 67 -39.75 -4.76 -2.17
CA GLU A 67 -38.29 -4.78 -2.05
C GLU A 67 -37.51 -4.56 -3.37
N PRO A 68 -36.67 -3.51 -3.46
CA PRO A 68 -35.72 -3.39 -4.56
C PRO A 68 -34.68 -4.51 -4.44
N GLY A 69 -35.01 -5.69 -4.96
CA GLY A 69 -34.04 -6.72 -5.27
C GLY A 69 -33.17 -6.19 -6.39
N PHE A 70 -31.87 -6.06 -6.13
CA PHE A 70 -30.85 -5.87 -7.17
C PHE A 70 -30.81 -7.13 -8.06
N ALA A 71 -31.84 -7.31 -8.89
CA ALA A 71 -31.98 -8.46 -9.78
C ALA A 71 -30.96 -8.41 -10.93
N ASP A 72 -30.38 -7.24 -11.19
CA ASP A 72 -29.24 -7.01 -12.07
C ASP A 72 -28.10 -6.34 -11.30
N ALA A 73 -27.66 -6.97 -10.20
CA ALA A 73 -26.28 -6.79 -9.77
C ALA A 73 -25.39 -7.29 -10.91
N THR A 74 -25.14 -6.43 -11.89
CA THR A 74 -23.94 -6.48 -12.70
C THR A 74 -22.82 -6.52 -11.68
N VAL A 75 -22.37 -7.74 -11.36
CA VAL A 75 -21.25 -7.96 -10.47
C VAL A 75 -20.13 -7.20 -11.14
N PHE A 76 -19.77 -6.07 -10.54
CA PHE A 76 -18.64 -5.28 -10.98
C PHE A 76 -17.44 -6.21 -10.89
N ASP A 77 -17.07 -6.81 -12.02
CA ASP A 77 -15.95 -7.74 -12.14
C ASP A 77 -14.67 -6.90 -12.07
N GLN A 78 -14.34 -6.47 -10.86
CA GLN A 78 -13.16 -5.68 -10.55
C GLN A 78 -11.98 -6.62 -10.32
N ARG A 79 -11.67 -7.43 -11.33
CA ARG A 79 -10.48 -8.29 -11.31
C ARG A 79 -9.27 -7.42 -11.02
N TYR A 80 -8.49 -7.81 -10.03
CA TYR A 80 -7.14 -7.30 -9.86
C TYR A 80 -6.23 -8.37 -9.27
N GLY A 81 -4.99 -8.35 -9.71
CA GLY A 81 -3.88 -9.05 -9.11
C GLY A 81 -2.97 -8.06 -8.40
N THR A 82 -2.44 -8.48 -7.26
CA THR A 82 -1.30 -7.82 -6.62
C THR A 82 -0.14 -8.80 -6.51
N LEU A 83 1.06 -8.30 -6.73
CA LEU A 83 2.30 -9.02 -6.50
C LEU A 83 3.24 -8.10 -5.72
N TYR A 84 3.73 -8.58 -4.59
CA TYR A 84 4.75 -7.88 -3.81
C TYR A 84 6.03 -8.72 -3.83
N ILE A 85 7.15 -8.10 -4.19
CA ILE A 85 8.48 -8.70 -4.14
C ILE A 85 9.37 -7.69 -3.42
N GLY A 86 9.81 -7.96 -2.20
CA GLY A 86 10.56 -6.94 -1.47
C GLY A 86 11.53 -7.49 -0.46
N SER A 87 12.57 -6.70 -0.22
CA SER A 87 13.38 -6.85 0.98
C SER A 87 13.05 -5.74 1.98
N ASN A 88 12.71 -6.13 3.20
CA ASN A 88 12.44 -5.24 4.32
C ASN A 88 13.57 -5.37 5.35
N SER A 89 14.14 -4.25 5.80
CA SER A 89 15.02 -4.26 6.96
C SER A 89 14.16 -4.10 8.23
N SER A 90 14.20 -5.09 9.13
CA SER A 90 13.54 -5.02 10.44
C SER A 90 14.58 -4.87 11.55
N GLY A 91 15.19 -3.69 11.62
CA GLY A 91 16.19 -3.35 12.63
C GLY A 91 17.57 -3.85 12.22
N VAL A 92 17.88 -5.11 12.52
CA VAL A 92 19.24 -5.68 12.44
C VAL A 92 19.42 -6.60 11.24
N GLU A 93 18.35 -7.22 10.75
CA GLU A 93 18.39 -8.17 9.64
C GLU A 93 17.53 -7.69 8.48
N ASP A 94 18.06 -7.87 7.28
CA ASP A 94 17.25 -7.82 6.07
C ASP A 94 16.36 -9.06 6.03
N THR A 95 15.16 -8.93 5.52
CA THR A 95 14.21 -10.02 5.32
C THR A 95 13.64 -9.91 3.93
N THR A 96 13.31 -11.03 3.31
CA THR A 96 12.61 -11.07 2.02
C THR A 96 11.16 -11.46 2.26
N TYR A 97 10.24 -10.68 1.68
CA TYR A 97 8.81 -10.95 1.65
C TYR A 97 8.36 -11.04 0.20
N VAL A 98 7.70 -12.14 -0.15
CA VAL A 98 7.01 -12.27 -1.45
C VAL A 98 5.58 -12.71 -1.21
N GLY A 99 4.63 -12.00 -1.80
CA GLY A 99 3.20 -12.31 -1.71
C GLY A 99 2.49 -12.03 -3.02
N ALA A 100 1.42 -12.77 -3.29
CA ALA A 100 0.58 -12.55 -4.46
C ALA A 100 -0.88 -12.78 -4.08
N THR A 101 -1.79 -12.00 -4.67
CA THR A 101 -3.22 -12.15 -4.45
C THR A 101 -3.95 -11.83 -5.74
N PHE A 102 -4.99 -12.60 -6.07
CA PHE A 102 -5.94 -12.26 -7.13
C PHE A 102 -7.34 -12.20 -6.54
N ARG A 103 -8.09 -11.16 -6.89
CA ARG A 103 -9.40 -10.86 -6.29
C ARG A 103 -10.38 -10.31 -7.32
N TYR A 104 -11.65 -10.66 -7.15
CA TYR A 104 -12.75 -10.08 -7.93
C TYR A 104 -13.31 -8.78 -7.33
N LEU A 105 -13.02 -8.56 -6.04
CA LEU A 105 -13.49 -7.40 -5.27
C LEU A 105 -12.32 -6.75 -4.51
N PRO A 106 -12.24 -5.42 -4.49
CA PRO A 106 -11.22 -4.69 -3.74
C PRO A 106 -11.25 -5.09 -2.26
N TYR A 107 -10.15 -4.82 -1.56
CA TYR A 107 -10.17 -4.96 -0.11
C TYR A 107 -11.21 -3.97 0.45
N PRO A 108 -12.07 -4.40 1.39
CA PRO A 108 -12.92 -3.45 2.08
C PRO A 108 -12.05 -2.49 2.87
N ASP A 109 -12.48 -1.24 2.96
CA ASP A 109 -11.79 -0.24 3.76
C ASP A 109 -11.73 -0.67 5.23
N ASP A 110 -10.55 -0.56 5.83
CA ASP A 110 -10.41 -0.79 7.27
C ASP A 110 -10.85 0.47 8.01
N LEU A 111 -12.11 0.48 8.43
CA LEU A 111 -12.73 1.60 9.16
C LEU A 111 -12.04 1.93 10.49
N ARG A 112 -11.11 1.08 10.95
CA ARG A 112 -10.27 1.35 12.13
C ARG A 112 -9.10 2.29 11.82
N CYS A 113 -8.85 2.55 10.54
CA CYS A 113 -7.78 3.40 10.06
C CYS A 113 -8.33 4.73 9.53
N GLY A 114 -7.94 5.84 10.16
CA GLY A 114 -8.11 7.17 9.60
C GLY A 114 -6.89 7.55 8.75
N GLN A 115 -7.11 8.16 7.59
CA GLN A 115 -6.06 8.70 6.73
C GLN A 115 -6.20 10.20 6.56
N ARG A 116 -5.07 10.89 6.50
CA ARG A 116 -4.96 12.31 6.14
C ARG A 116 -3.80 12.47 5.17
N SER A 117 -4.02 13.14 4.05
CA SER A 117 -3.01 13.35 3.03
C SER A 117 -2.96 14.82 2.64
N SER A 118 -1.76 15.34 2.35
CA SER A 118 -1.61 16.70 1.84
C SER A 118 -0.35 16.82 0.99
N GLY A 119 -0.50 17.03 -0.31
CA GLY A 119 0.62 17.01 -1.24
C GLY A 119 1.27 15.63 -1.27
N ALA A 120 2.57 15.57 -0.98
CA ALA A 120 3.38 14.33 -1.08
C ALA A 120 3.42 13.48 0.19
N TRP A 121 2.78 13.89 1.29
CA TRP A 121 2.78 13.13 2.55
C TRP A 121 1.41 12.59 2.91
N ASP A 122 1.43 11.42 3.56
CA ASP A 122 0.30 10.71 4.14
C ASP A 122 0.53 10.45 5.63
N LEU A 123 -0.56 10.52 6.40
CA LEU A 123 -0.62 10.09 7.78
C LEU A 123 -1.77 9.10 7.91
N SER A 124 -1.47 7.89 8.35
CA SER A 124 -2.49 6.91 8.74
C SER A 124 -2.39 6.59 10.22
N VAL A 125 -3.54 6.63 10.90
CA VAL A 125 -3.68 6.22 12.30
C VAL A 125 -4.71 5.10 12.37
N CYS A 126 -4.26 3.92 12.75
CA CYS A 126 -5.11 2.73 12.89
C CYS A 126 -5.26 2.36 14.36
N THR A 127 -6.46 1.97 14.76
CA THR A 127 -6.73 1.48 16.12
C THR A 127 -7.00 -0.02 16.14
N SER A 128 -6.75 -0.65 17.29
CA SER A 128 -7.14 -2.05 17.51
C SER A 128 -8.62 -2.19 17.89
N ALA A 129 -9.30 -1.09 18.20
CA ALA A 129 -10.70 -1.09 18.58
C ALA A 129 -11.61 -1.19 17.34
N GLY A 130 -12.75 -1.85 17.51
CA GLY A 130 -13.73 -2.04 16.43
C GLY A 130 -13.63 -3.40 15.75
N ALA A 131 -14.67 -3.74 14.99
CA ALA A 131 -14.70 -4.96 14.20
C ALA A 131 -13.75 -4.82 13.00
N ALA A 132 -12.99 -5.87 12.70
CA ALA A 132 -12.30 -5.95 11.43
C ALA A 132 -13.33 -5.96 10.28
N PRO A 133 -13.03 -5.34 9.13
CA PRO A 133 -13.94 -5.39 7.99
C PRO A 133 -14.16 -6.85 7.58
N VAL A 134 -15.42 -7.21 7.34
CA VAL A 134 -15.78 -8.51 6.81
C VAL A 134 -15.46 -8.50 5.32
N ASP A 135 -14.56 -9.38 4.90
CA ASP A 135 -14.20 -9.51 3.48
C ASP A 135 -15.37 -10.17 2.72
N PRO A 136 -16.05 -9.45 1.80
CA PRO A 136 -17.18 -9.99 1.05
C PRO A 136 -16.73 -10.92 -0.08
N HIS A 137 -15.43 -11.16 -0.25
CA HIS A 137 -14.90 -11.97 -1.35
C HIS A 137 -15.55 -13.37 -1.38
N PRO A 138 -15.84 -13.93 -2.57
CA PRO A 138 -16.30 -15.31 -2.69
C PRO A 138 -15.34 -16.26 -1.97
N ARG A 139 -15.89 -17.34 -1.38
CA ARG A 139 -15.16 -18.24 -0.45
C ARG A 139 -13.89 -18.89 -1.03
N THR A 140 -13.66 -18.82 -2.34
CA THR A 140 -12.40 -19.23 -2.96
C THR A 140 -11.84 -18.09 -3.80
N PHE A 141 -10.58 -17.75 -3.55
CA PHE A 141 -9.84 -16.77 -4.30
C PHE A 141 -9.37 -17.38 -5.63
N PRO A 142 -9.43 -16.62 -6.74
CA PRO A 142 -8.83 -17.06 -7.99
C PRO A 142 -7.30 -17.16 -7.81
N HIS A 143 -6.67 -18.08 -8.52
CA HIS A 143 -5.22 -18.30 -8.43
C HIS A 143 -4.61 -18.81 -9.73
N ALA A 144 -3.31 -18.61 -9.93
CA ALA A 144 -2.57 -18.96 -11.14
C ALA A 144 -1.76 -20.26 -11.03
N GLY A 145 -2.04 -21.09 -10.03
CA GLY A 145 -1.23 -22.26 -9.70
C GLY A 145 0.04 -21.86 -8.95
N VAL A 146 1.12 -22.64 -9.04
CA VAL A 146 2.38 -22.28 -8.36
C VAL A 146 3.06 -21.12 -9.09
N ILE A 147 3.27 -19.99 -8.41
CA ILE A 147 4.00 -18.85 -8.95
C ILE A 147 5.47 -19.02 -8.59
N SER A 148 6.35 -19.07 -9.59
CA SER A 148 7.79 -19.21 -9.42
C SER A 148 8.49 -17.89 -9.72
N LEU A 149 9.39 -17.47 -8.83
CA LEU A 149 10.22 -16.28 -8.97
C LEU A 149 11.68 -16.70 -9.10
N SER A 150 12.36 -16.17 -10.10
CA SER A 150 13.77 -16.45 -10.39
C SER A 150 14.54 -15.17 -10.73
N GLY A 151 15.87 -15.25 -10.74
CA GLY A 151 16.77 -14.08 -10.88
C GLY A 151 17.34 -13.60 -9.53
N GLY A 152 16.88 -14.15 -8.40
CA GLY A 152 17.45 -13.92 -7.07
C GLY A 152 18.69 -14.78 -6.77
N LEU A 153 19.11 -14.76 -5.51
CA LEU A 153 20.09 -15.69 -4.94
C LEU A 153 19.52 -17.11 -4.83
N ARG A 154 18.20 -17.22 -4.62
CA ARG A 154 17.45 -18.48 -4.63
C ARG A 154 16.16 -18.33 -5.43
N ALA A 155 15.67 -19.46 -5.96
CA ALA A 155 14.34 -19.52 -6.53
C ALA A 155 13.30 -19.50 -5.40
N VAL A 156 12.25 -18.71 -5.56
CA VAL A 156 11.13 -18.62 -4.62
C VAL A 156 9.89 -19.16 -5.31
N ALA A 157 9.04 -19.89 -4.57
CA ALA A 157 7.78 -20.40 -5.10
C ALA A 157 6.64 -20.06 -4.13
N LEU A 158 5.57 -19.44 -4.64
CA LEU A 158 4.32 -19.24 -3.92
C LEU A 158 3.33 -20.32 -4.30
N ARG A 159 2.77 -20.99 -3.30
CA ARG A 159 1.74 -22.02 -3.48
C ARG A 159 0.38 -21.48 -2.99
N PRO A 160 -0.68 -21.62 -3.78
CA PRO A 160 -2.02 -21.28 -3.33
C PRO A 160 -2.47 -22.31 -2.27
N GLN A 161 -3.18 -21.84 -1.27
CA GLN A 161 -3.85 -22.65 -0.26
C GLN A 161 -5.16 -23.22 -0.81
N SER A 162 -5.85 -24.06 -0.04
CA SER A 162 -7.18 -24.57 -0.41
C SER A 162 -8.23 -23.46 -0.58
N SER A 163 -8.02 -22.30 0.03
CA SER A 163 -8.83 -21.08 -0.17
C SER A 163 -8.50 -20.33 -1.46
N GLY A 164 -7.47 -20.74 -2.22
CA GLY A 164 -6.94 -20.05 -3.39
C GLY A 164 -5.95 -18.92 -3.08
N GLN A 165 -5.90 -18.41 -1.84
CA GLN A 165 -4.93 -17.39 -1.45
C GLN A 165 -3.50 -17.95 -1.45
N TYR A 166 -2.51 -17.13 -1.82
CA TYR A 166 -1.12 -17.53 -1.65
C TYR A 166 -0.65 -17.28 -0.23
N SER A 167 0.06 -18.26 0.32
CA SER A 167 0.90 -17.99 1.49
C SER A 167 2.04 -17.07 1.11
N THR A 168 2.37 -16.15 2.01
CA THR A 168 3.56 -15.33 1.87
C THR A 168 4.81 -16.18 2.02
N TYR A 169 5.78 -16.00 1.13
CA TYR A 169 7.15 -16.44 1.36
C TYR A 169 7.89 -15.42 2.24
N PHE A 170 8.52 -15.92 3.30
CA PHE A 170 9.37 -15.14 4.20
C PHE A 170 10.72 -15.84 4.36
N ASN A 171 11.81 -15.07 4.28
CA ASN A 171 13.13 -15.54 4.65
C ASN A 171 13.94 -14.42 5.32
N GLN A 172 14.84 -14.80 6.23
CA GLN A 172 15.91 -13.91 6.70
C GLN A 172 16.97 -13.78 5.62
N GLY A 173 17.36 -12.53 5.32
CA GLY A 173 18.26 -12.13 4.25
C GLY A 173 17.55 -11.57 3.02
N THR A 174 18.36 -11.04 2.09
CA THR A 174 17.93 -10.47 0.81
C THR A 174 18.06 -11.51 -0.30
N GLU A 175 16.94 -12.06 -0.78
CA GLU A 175 16.93 -13.01 -1.90
C GLU A 175 17.09 -12.30 -3.25
N PHE A 176 16.64 -11.06 -3.36
CA PHE A 176 16.65 -10.32 -4.62
C PHE A 176 17.42 -8.99 -4.48
N PRO A 177 18.76 -8.99 -4.35
CA PRO A 177 19.51 -7.74 -4.20
C PRO A 177 19.53 -6.96 -5.52
N GLY A 178 18.98 -5.74 -5.53
CA GLY A 178 18.99 -4.89 -6.72
C GLY A 178 20.37 -4.33 -7.08
N PRO A 179 20.54 -3.75 -8.29
CA PRO A 179 19.58 -3.75 -9.39
C PRO A 179 19.61 -5.07 -10.17
N ARG A 180 18.42 -5.67 -10.42
CA ARG A 180 18.29 -6.89 -11.24
C ARG A 180 16.86 -7.07 -11.74
N MET A 181 16.68 -7.98 -12.71
CA MET A 181 15.36 -8.43 -13.13
C MET A 181 14.96 -9.70 -12.38
N VAL A 182 13.74 -9.73 -11.85
CA VAL A 182 13.09 -10.93 -11.29
C VAL A 182 12.06 -11.42 -12.28
N ARG A 183 12.21 -12.65 -12.76
CA ARG A 183 11.27 -13.30 -13.65
C ARG A 183 10.23 -14.06 -12.82
N VAL A 184 8.96 -13.83 -13.11
CA VAL A 184 7.80 -14.35 -12.38
C VAL A 184 6.94 -15.13 -13.35
N GLN A 185 6.80 -16.44 -13.09
CA GLN A 185 6.12 -17.36 -13.99
C GLN A 185 5.04 -18.14 -13.24
N ALA A 186 3.92 -18.37 -13.89
CA ALA A 186 2.89 -19.27 -13.38
C ALA A 186 2.24 -20.05 -14.52
N PRO A 187 1.92 -21.33 -14.32
CA PRO A 187 1.29 -22.18 -15.34
C PRO A 187 -0.17 -21.76 -15.63
N GLY A 188 -0.77 -20.96 -14.75
CA GLY A 188 -2.18 -20.60 -14.83
C GLY A 188 -3.11 -21.70 -14.31
N THR A 189 -4.39 -21.37 -14.26
CA THR A 189 -5.51 -22.26 -13.97
C THR A 189 -6.68 -21.88 -14.86
N ARG A 190 -7.88 -22.37 -14.54
CA ARG A 190 -9.13 -21.91 -15.16
C ARG A 190 -9.41 -20.42 -14.88
N ASP A 191 -9.02 -19.90 -13.73
CA ASP A 191 -9.39 -18.54 -13.29
C ASP A 191 -8.38 -17.49 -13.76
N ILE A 192 -7.08 -17.81 -13.64
CA ILE A 192 -5.99 -16.94 -14.04
C ILE A 192 -5.18 -17.61 -15.16
N PRO A 193 -5.04 -16.99 -16.35
CA PRO A 193 -4.20 -17.51 -17.43
C PRO A 193 -2.74 -17.72 -17.02
N ALA A 194 -2.03 -18.55 -17.78
CA ALA A 194 -0.57 -18.67 -17.65
C ALA A 194 0.11 -17.33 -17.92
N PHE A 195 1.24 -17.06 -17.25
CA PHE A 195 2.01 -15.85 -17.49
C PHE A 195 3.50 -16.00 -17.22
N ASP A 196 4.27 -15.11 -17.83
CA ASP A 196 5.71 -14.99 -17.69
C ASP A 196 6.09 -13.50 -17.79
N LEU A 197 6.38 -12.90 -16.65
CA LEU A 197 6.60 -11.46 -16.49
C LEU A 197 7.99 -11.22 -15.90
N ALA A 198 8.55 -10.04 -16.15
CA ALA A 198 9.82 -9.63 -15.57
C ALA A 198 9.68 -8.27 -14.90
N PHE A 199 10.13 -8.16 -13.66
CA PHE A 199 10.08 -6.92 -12.88
C PHE A 199 11.47 -6.50 -12.42
N SER A 200 11.76 -5.22 -12.46
CA SER A 200 13.04 -4.66 -12.02
C SER A 200 13.05 -4.42 -10.50
N VAL A 201 14.02 -4.99 -9.81
CA VAL A 201 14.34 -4.63 -8.42
C VAL A 201 15.16 -3.33 -8.45
N PRO A 202 14.73 -2.28 -7.76
CA PRO A 202 15.46 -1.02 -7.77
C PRO A 202 16.81 -1.15 -7.03
N PRO A 203 17.80 -0.29 -7.35
CA PRO A 203 19.07 -0.24 -6.63
C PRO A 203 18.87 0.04 -5.13
N THR A 204 19.80 -0.40 -4.29
CA THR A 204 19.83 -0.05 -2.86
C THR A 204 19.88 1.48 -2.68
N VAL A 205 19.08 2.01 -1.75
CA VAL A 205 19.14 3.44 -1.39
C VAL A 205 20.36 3.71 -0.52
N VAL A 206 21.17 4.69 -0.91
CA VAL A 206 22.31 5.19 -0.13
C VAL A 206 21.92 6.51 0.52
N VAL A 207 21.49 6.45 1.78
CA VAL A 207 21.06 7.62 2.56
C VAL A 207 22.28 8.45 2.97
N THR A 208 22.23 9.75 2.71
CA THR A 208 23.26 10.74 3.08
C THR A 208 22.83 11.59 4.28
N ALA A 209 21.53 11.79 4.46
CA ALA A 209 20.95 12.42 5.65
C ALA A 209 19.61 11.75 6.02
N PRO A 210 19.32 11.50 7.31
CA PRO A 210 20.22 11.64 8.44
C PRO A 210 21.43 10.68 8.30
N GLY A 211 22.56 11.01 8.92
CA GLY A 211 23.81 10.25 8.76
C GLY A 211 23.70 8.77 9.16
N ASN A 212 24.81 8.04 9.13
CA ASN A 212 24.82 6.57 9.32
C ASN A 212 24.56 6.07 10.76
N ALA A 213 23.99 6.90 11.64
CA ALA A 213 23.61 6.48 12.98
C ALA A 213 22.57 5.35 12.94
N GLU A 214 22.60 4.46 13.93
CA GLU A 214 21.55 3.44 14.11
C GLU A 214 20.32 4.00 14.83
N GLU A 215 20.55 4.96 15.73
CA GLU A 215 19.51 5.69 16.45
C GLU A 215 19.44 7.14 15.97
N LEU A 216 18.20 7.61 15.75
CA LEU A 216 17.90 8.96 15.32
C LEU A 216 16.97 9.65 16.32
N VAL A 217 17.27 10.90 16.67
CA VAL A 217 16.33 11.75 17.40
C VAL A 217 15.58 12.61 16.40
N VAL A 218 14.25 12.52 16.41
CA VAL A 218 13.37 13.33 15.54
C VAL A 218 12.58 14.29 16.42
N ASP A 219 12.76 15.59 16.18
CA ASP A 219 11.98 16.68 16.77
C ASP A 219 10.68 16.83 15.98
N ARG A 220 9.53 16.54 16.61
CA ARG A 220 8.21 16.60 15.97
C ARG A 220 7.77 18.04 15.66
N GLY A 221 8.44 19.04 16.24
CA GLY A 221 8.22 20.45 15.95
C GLY A 221 8.92 20.93 14.68
N ARG A 222 9.70 20.09 14.00
CA ARG A 222 10.49 20.46 12.80
C ARG A 222 10.29 19.48 11.67
N ASP A 223 10.50 19.96 10.45
CA ASP A 223 10.52 19.10 9.27
C ASP A 223 11.67 18.09 9.36
N LEU A 224 11.37 16.82 9.14
CA LEU A 224 12.38 15.77 8.99
C LEU A 224 12.78 15.69 7.52
N VAL A 225 14.01 16.12 7.22
CA VAL A 225 14.60 16.04 5.89
C VAL A 225 15.41 14.74 5.78
N VAL A 226 15.16 13.99 4.71
CA VAL A 226 15.88 12.78 4.36
C VAL A 226 16.47 12.95 2.97
N GLU A 227 17.75 12.65 2.81
CA GLU A 227 18.50 12.80 1.56
C GLU A 227 19.24 11.50 1.23
N TRP A 228 19.37 11.22 -0.06
CA TRP A 228 20.08 10.06 -0.57
C TRP A 228 20.77 10.39 -1.88
N ILE A 229 21.71 9.53 -2.28
CA ILE A 229 22.29 9.58 -3.63
C ILE A 229 21.19 9.22 -4.63
N PRO A 230 20.80 10.11 -5.57
CA PRO A 230 19.81 9.83 -6.60
C PRO A 230 20.01 8.47 -7.26
N ASN A 231 18.92 7.71 -7.45
CA ASN A 231 18.99 6.38 -8.05
C ASN A 231 17.83 6.14 -9.05
N ALA A 232 17.91 5.02 -9.76
CA ALA A 232 16.94 4.64 -10.79
C ALA A 232 15.67 3.98 -10.24
N ALA A 233 15.38 4.08 -8.93
CA ALA A 233 14.10 3.64 -8.39
C ALA A 233 13.00 4.58 -8.90
N ARG A 234 11.85 4.01 -9.28
CA ARG A 234 10.69 4.82 -9.67
C ARG A 234 10.28 5.73 -8.52
N GLU A 235 10.30 5.21 -7.29
CA GLU A 235 9.89 5.94 -6.11
C GLU A 235 10.81 5.61 -4.93
N VAL A 236 10.95 6.55 -4.00
CA VAL A 236 11.51 6.32 -2.67
C VAL A 236 10.46 6.74 -1.65
N TRP A 237 10.14 5.81 -0.74
CA TRP A 237 9.24 6.07 0.36
C TRP A 237 10.06 6.26 1.63
N VAL A 238 9.80 7.36 2.33
CA VAL A 238 10.31 7.63 3.67
C VAL A 238 9.15 7.48 4.62
N VAL A 239 9.20 6.45 5.46
CA VAL A 239 8.10 6.01 6.32
C VAL A 239 8.55 6.02 7.77
N LEU A 240 7.92 6.84 8.60
CA LEU A 240 8.05 6.80 10.04
C LEU A 240 6.83 6.07 10.63
N SER A 241 7.07 4.92 11.25
CA SER A 241 6.06 4.07 11.85
C SER A 241 6.24 3.96 13.37
N LEU A 242 5.14 4.00 14.11
CA LEU A 242 5.10 3.84 15.57
C LEU A 242 3.89 3.01 15.96
N VAL A 243 4.10 2.05 16.86
CA VAL A 243 2.99 1.37 17.56
C VAL A 243 3.03 1.79 19.02
N HIS A 244 1.91 2.29 19.53
CA HIS A 244 1.76 2.81 20.88
C HIS A 244 0.48 2.25 21.50
N SER A 245 0.56 1.76 22.75
CA SER A 245 -0.60 1.31 23.50
C SER A 245 -0.95 2.33 24.58
N VAL A 246 -2.17 2.84 24.54
CA VAL A 246 -2.71 3.82 25.51
C VAL A 246 -3.99 3.23 26.09
N ASP A 247 -4.07 3.13 27.42
CA ASP A 247 -5.26 2.64 28.13
C ASP A 247 -5.77 1.26 27.66
N GLY A 248 -4.85 0.38 27.24
CA GLY A 248 -5.18 -0.96 26.74
C GLY A 248 -5.59 -1.01 25.26
N GLU A 249 -5.74 0.12 24.60
CA GLU A 249 -5.93 0.21 23.15
C GLU A 249 -4.58 0.33 22.44
N THR A 250 -4.34 -0.49 21.42
CA THR A 250 -3.13 -0.38 20.58
C THR A 250 -3.43 0.47 19.35
N ARG A 251 -2.60 1.47 19.12
CA ARG A 251 -2.67 2.35 17.95
C ARG A 251 -1.39 2.22 17.13
N SER A 252 -1.55 2.18 15.81
CA SER A 252 -0.46 2.22 14.85
C SER A 252 -0.50 3.54 14.10
N TYR A 253 0.60 4.27 14.12
CA TYR A 253 0.82 5.52 13.42
C TYR A 253 1.81 5.30 12.30
N ARG A 254 1.53 5.88 11.13
CA ARG A 254 2.44 5.88 9.98
C ARG A 254 2.37 7.25 9.33
N ALA A 255 3.47 7.98 9.39
CA ALA A 255 3.69 9.18 8.59
C ALA A 255 4.63 8.81 7.45
N ALA A 256 4.23 9.05 6.21
CA ALA A 256 5.06 8.74 5.05
C ALA A 256 5.06 9.89 4.06
N VAL A 257 6.15 9.95 3.28
CA VAL A 257 6.29 10.83 2.14
C VAL A 257 6.87 10.01 1.00
N GLN A 258 6.35 10.24 -0.20
CA GLN A 258 6.78 9.60 -1.43
C GLN A 258 7.35 10.64 -2.38
N THR A 259 8.45 10.30 -3.04
CA THR A 259 9.04 11.10 -4.12
C THR A 259 9.77 10.18 -5.11
N TYR A 260 10.24 10.73 -6.23
CA TYR A 260 11.01 9.97 -7.21
C TYR A 260 12.43 9.67 -6.72
N GLY A 261 12.98 8.53 -7.13
CA GLY A 261 14.33 8.10 -6.71
C GLY A 261 15.45 9.03 -7.18
N ASP A 262 15.25 9.74 -8.28
CA ASP A 262 16.20 10.67 -8.90
C ASP A 262 16.22 12.07 -8.25
N VAL A 263 15.27 12.38 -7.37
CA VAL A 263 15.20 13.66 -6.65
C VAL A 263 16.26 13.73 -5.54
N GLY A 264 16.61 12.59 -4.92
CA GLY A 264 17.63 12.53 -3.86
C GLY A 264 17.21 13.13 -2.52
N ARG A 265 15.94 13.54 -2.35
CA ARG A 265 15.47 14.22 -1.15
C ARG A 265 13.97 14.08 -0.92
N ALA A 266 13.57 13.89 0.33
CA ALA A 266 12.19 13.96 0.80
C ALA A 266 12.08 14.72 2.13
N VAL A 267 10.88 15.26 2.40
CA VAL A 267 10.59 15.99 3.65
C VAL A 267 9.30 15.46 4.25
N LEU A 268 9.39 14.96 5.48
CA LEU A 268 8.23 14.71 6.34
C LEU A 268 7.95 16.00 7.12
N PRO A 269 6.84 16.69 6.88
CA PRO A 269 6.62 18.01 7.47
C PRO A 269 6.29 17.91 8.96
N ALA A 270 6.67 18.93 9.72
CA ALA A 270 6.45 19.04 11.16
C ALA A 270 4.98 18.79 11.54
N ARG A 271 4.03 19.29 10.74
CA ARG A 271 2.59 19.09 10.96
C ARG A 271 2.17 17.62 10.97
N ALA A 272 2.81 16.76 10.17
CA ALA A 272 2.53 15.32 10.17
C ALA A 272 3.21 14.64 11.37
N LEU A 273 4.42 15.08 11.71
CA LEU A 273 5.17 14.56 12.86
C LEU A 273 4.54 14.94 14.20
N ALA A 274 3.93 16.13 14.30
CA ALA A 274 3.25 16.62 15.50
C ALA A 274 2.03 15.78 15.91
N GLU A 275 1.41 15.08 14.96
CA GLU A 275 0.29 14.15 15.19
C GLU A 275 0.73 12.81 15.80
N LEU A 276 2.04 12.52 15.76
CA LEU A 276 2.60 11.33 16.38
C LEU A 276 2.70 11.55 17.90
N PRO A 277 2.33 10.56 18.74
CA PRO A 277 2.44 10.70 20.18
C PRO A 277 3.90 10.90 20.62
N ALA A 278 4.09 11.77 21.62
CA ALA A 278 5.40 12.04 22.21
C ALA A 278 5.89 10.85 23.05
N GLY A 279 7.20 10.67 23.14
CA GLY A 279 7.83 9.81 24.16
C GLY A 279 8.57 8.59 23.63
N THR A 280 9.24 7.90 24.56
CA THR A 280 10.09 6.72 24.33
C THR A 280 9.32 5.39 24.46
N ALA A 281 8.03 5.46 24.82
CA ALA A 281 7.18 4.29 25.03
C ALA A 281 6.66 3.73 23.70
N GLY A 282 7.56 3.26 22.84
CA GLY A 282 7.21 2.64 21.58
C GLY A 282 8.42 2.31 20.71
N ARG A 283 8.30 1.27 19.87
CA ARG A 283 9.28 1.01 18.82
C ARG A 283 8.96 1.93 17.65
N VAL A 284 9.61 3.09 17.59
CA VAL A 284 9.53 3.98 16.43
C VAL A 284 10.62 3.58 15.45
N ALA A 285 10.25 3.46 14.18
CA ALA A 285 11.20 3.20 13.11
C ALA A 285 10.99 4.16 11.96
N LEU A 286 12.10 4.72 11.45
CA LEU A 286 12.14 5.41 10.17
C LEU A 286 12.72 4.45 9.14
N THR A 287 12.02 4.23 8.05
CA THR A 287 12.43 3.34 6.96
C THR A 287 12.43 4.11 5.64
N ILE A 288 13.52 4.01 4.88
CA ILE A 288 13.71 4.62 3.57
C ILE A 288 13.87 3.49 2.57
N LEU A 289 12.90 3.31 1.68
CA LEU A 289 12.82 2.14 0.80
C LEU A 289 12.65 2.58 -0.66
N PRO A 290 13.44 2.03 -1.60
CA PRO A 290 13.21 2.24 -3.03
C PRO A 290 12.15 1.28 -3.56
N TYR A 291 11.27 1.78 -4.43
CA TYR A 291 10.19 1.03 -5.05
C TYR A 291 10.22 1.17 -6.57
N ASN A 292 9.87 0.08 -7.24
CA ASN A 292 9.37 0.07 -8.60
C ASN A 292 7.94 -0.47 -8.59
N VAL A 293 6.99 0.39 -8.93
CA VAL A 293 5.60 -0.01 -9.16
C VAL A 293 5.40 -0.18 -10.66
N SER A 294 4.95 -1.38 -11.06
CA SER A 294 4.69 -1.72 -12.45
C SER A 294 3.29 -2.30 -12.58
N THR A 295 2.63 -2.00 -13.70
CA THR A 295 1.36 -2.63 -14.06
C THR A 295 1.56 -3.56 -15.24
N ALA A 296 0.91 -4.72 -15.21
CA ALA A 296 0.90 -5.70 -16.29
C ALA A 296 -0.53 -6.21 -16.49
N ARG A 297 -0.76 -7.00 -17.55
CA ARG A 297 -2.02 -7.69 -17.78
C ARG A 297 -1.77 -9.19 -17.98
N ILE A 298 -2.57 -10.01 -17.32
CA ILE A 298 -2.60 -11.48 -17.46
C ILE A 298 -3.99 -11.84 -18.01
N GLY A 299 -4.11 -11.86 -19.34
CA GLY A 299 -5.43 -11.89 -19.98
C GLY A 299 -6.28 -10.69 -19.54
N SER A 300 -7.43 -10.96 -18.91
CA SER A 300 -8.32 -9.92 -18.38
C SER A 300 -7.91 -9.40 -16.99
N TRP A 301 -6.86 -9.94 -16.37
CA TRP A 301 -6.45 -9.58 -15.01
C TRP A 301 -5.42 -8.44 -15.04
N PRO A 302 -5.74 -7.21 -14.63
CA PRO A 302 -4.72 -6.22 -14.35
C PRO A 302 -3.92 -6.67 -13.13
N LEU A 303 -2.60 -6.63 -13.24
CA LEU A 303 -1.67 -6.97 -12.16
C LEU A 303 -0.87 -5.73 -11.78
N THR A 304 -0.92 -5.34 -10.52
CA THR A 304 0.01 -4.35 -9.96
C THR A 304 1.12 -5.09 -9.22
N ALA A 305 2.35 -4.90 -9.68
CA ALA A 305 3.55 -5.44 -9.04
C ALA A 305 4.29 -4.32 -8.31
N THR A 306 4.49 -4.49 -7.01
CA THR A 306 5.29 -3.62 -6.15
C THR A 306 6.60 -4.33 -5.85
N VAL A 307 7.70 -3.82 -6.41
CA VAL A 307 9.03 -4.37 -6.17
C VAL A 307 9.84 -3.43 -5.31
N VAL A 308 10.29 -3.92 -4.15
CA VAL A 308 11.01 -3.14 -3.14
C VAL A 308 12.47 -3.57 -3.11
N GLY A 309 13.37 -2.61 -3.32
CA GLY A 309 14.81 -2.84 -3.16
C GLY A 309 15.25 -2.71 -1.70
N GLN A 310 16.54 -2.91 -1.46
CA GLN A 310 17.07 -2.75 -0.12
C GLN A 310 17.12 -1.26 0.25
N GLY A 311 16.70 -0.95 1.47
CA GLY A 311 16.66 0.40 1.99
C GLY A 311 17.43 0.56 3.30
N ARG A 312 17.17 1.67 3.98
CA ARG A 312 17.76 1.99 5.27
C ARG A 312 16.67 2.04 6.34
N ARG A 313 17.00 1.59 7.54
CA ARG A 313 16.14 1.73 8.71
C ARG A 313 16.91 2.33 9.88
N TYR A 314 16.21 3.16 10.65
CA TYR A 314 16.69 3.76 11.88
C TYR A 314 15.74 3.37 13.02
N THR A 315 16.30 3.16 14.20
CA THR A 315 15.53 3.25 15.44
C THR A 315 15.37 4.73 15.77
N VAL A 316 14.17 5.17 16.14
CA VAL A 316 13.88 6.59 16.34
C VAL A 316 13.43 6.87 17.77
N THR A 317 13.88 7.99 18.32
CA THR A 317 13.32 8.61 19.52
C THR A 317 12.62 9.91 19.12
N LEU A 318 11.32 10.02 19.41
CA LEU A 318 10.52 11.22 19.13
C LEU A 318 10.59 12.21 20.30
N ARG A 319 10.86 13.48 20.01
CA ARG A 319 10.80 14.60 20.96
C ARG A 319 9.69 15.57 20.52
#